data_AF-A0A9W4SL88-F1
#
_entry.id   AF-A0A9W4SL88-F1
#
_cell.length_a   1.000
_cell.length_b   1.000
_cell.length_c   1.000
_cell.angle_alpha   90.00
_cell.angle_beta   90.00
_cell.angle_gamma   90.00
#
_symmetry.space_group_name_H-M   'P 1'
#
loop_
_entity.id
_entity.type
_entity.pdbx_description
1 polymer ?
#
loop_
_entity_poly.entity_id
_entity_poly.type
_entity_poly.pdbx_seq_one_letter_code
_entity_poly.pdbx_strand_id
1 'polypeptide(L)' 'MAFSWKAAGISYLKYTQICARAVRNALKEEQRLIAQRRDEQGIKFAKWESGKQGELKLIEPQQ' A
#
# COMPACT_ATOMS: atom_id res chain seq x y z
N MET A 1 -2.89 -24.58 10.41
CA MET A 1 -2.74 -23.17 10.84
C MET A 1 -3.49 -22.28 9.86
N ALA A 2 -4.60 -21.68 10.29
CA ALA A 2 -5.31 -20.67 9.51
C ALA A 2 -4.81 -19.30 9.94
N PHE A 3 -4.14 -18.58 9.05
CA PHE A 3 -3.72 -17.21 9.31
C PHE A 3 -4.90 -16.27 9.02
N SER A 4 -5.26 -15.40 9.98
CA SER A 4 -6.43 -14.52 9.86
C SER A 4 -6.38 -13.60 8.64
N TRP A 5 -5.19 -13.11 8.26
CA TRP A 5 -5.01 -12.30 7.05
C TRP A 5 -5.25 -13.08 5.75
N LYS A 6 -4.90 -14.38 5.74
CA LYS A 6 -5.14 -15.27 4.60
C LYS A 6 -6.62 -15.61 4.47
N ALA A 7 -7.31 -15.80 5.60
CA ALA A 7 -8.75 -15.97 5.62
C ALA A 7 -9.52 -14.70 5.16
N ALA A 8 -8.96 -13.52 5.42
CA ALA A 8 -9.50 -12.24 4.94
C ALA A 8 -9.23 -11.95 3.44
N GLY A 9 -8.61 -12.87 2.70
CA GLY A 9 -8.29 -12.70 1.27
C GLY A 9 -7.17 -11.68 1.00
N ILE A 10 -6.40 -11.32 2.02
CA ILE A 10 -5.32 -10.34 1.90
C ILE A 10 -4.03 -11.06 1.48
N SER A 11 -3.30 -10.49 0.51
CA SER A 11 -1.98 -11.00 0.15
C SER A 11 -0.97 -10.74 1.27
N TYR A 12 0.06 -11.58 1.38
CA TYR A 12 1.11 -11.37 2.38
C TYR A 12 1.76 -9.98 2.29
N LEU A 13 1.96 -9.48 1.06
CA LEU A 13 2.49 -8.13 0.82
C LEU A 13 1.57 -7.03 1.38
N LYS A 14 0.25 -7.15 1.20
CA LYS A 14 -0.70 -6.18 1.75
C LYS A 14 -0.75 -6.27 3.28
N TYR A 15 -0.67 -7.47 3.84
CA TYR A 15 -0.56 -7.66 5.29
C TYR A 15 0.67 -6.95 5.89
N THR A 16 1.85 -7.15 5.31
CA THR A 16 3.08 -6.51 5.82
C THR A 16 3.06 -5.00 5.67
N GLN A 17 2.47 -4.47 4.59
CA GLN A 17 2.25 -3.02 4.42
C GLN A 17 1.37 -2.43 5.54
N ILE A 18 0.28 -3.11 5.89
CA ILE A 18 -0.62 -2.69 6.99
C ILE A 18 0.13 -2.69 8.32
N CYS A 19 0.84 -3.77 8.64
CA CYS A 19 1.65 -3.84 9.86
C CYS A 19 2.72 -2.75 9.90
N ALA A 20 3.41 -2.48 8.79
CA ALA A 20 4.41 -1.43 8.71
C ALA A 20 3.80 -0.03 8.96
N ARG A 21 2.61 0.27 8.40
CA ARG A 21 1.90 1.52 8.67
C ARG A 21 1.54 1.66 10.16
N ALA A 22 1.03 0.60 10.78
CA ALA A 22 0.72 0.59 12.21
C ALA A 22 1.95 0.89 13.07
N VAL A 23 3.10 0.26 12.75
CA VAL A 23 4.38 0.52 13.44
C VAL A 23 4.81 1.97 13.25
N ARG A 24 4.74 2.53 12.04
CA ARG A 24 5.14 3.92 11.77
C ARG A 24 4.34 4.94 12.58
N ASN A 25 3.04 4.68 12.77
CA ASN A 25 2.17 5.56 13.54
C ASN A 25 2.46 5.52 15.05
N ALA A 26 3.13 4.47 15.53
CA ALA A 26 3.54 4.34 16.93
C ALA A 26 4.87 5.05 17.27
N LEU A 27 5.60 5.61 16.29
CA LEU A 27 6.84 6.36 16.57
C LEU A 27 6.56 7.77 17.11
N LYS A 28 7.56 8.31 17.83
CA LYS A 28 7.60 9.72 18.23
C LYS A 28 7.59 10.65 17.02
N GLU A 29 7.09 11.88 17.18
CA GLU A 29 6.77 12.76 16.06
C GLU A 29 7.92 13.02 15.09
N GLU A 30 9.13 13.29 15.60
CA GLU A 30 10.31 13.51 14.76
C GLU A 30 10.61 12.32 13.84
N GLN A 31 10.56 11.11 14.40
CA GLN A 31 10.85 9.88 13.66
C GLN A 31 9.67 9.47 12.78
N ARG A 32 8.44 9.77 13.21
CA ARG A 32 7.21 9.52 12.46
C ARG A 32 7.18 10.33 11.17
N LEU A 33 7.59 11.61 11.19
CA LEU A 33 7.64 12.45 9.99
C LEU A 33 8.56 11.85 8.92
N ILE A 34 9.73 11.36 9.34
CA ILE A 34 10.70 10.74 8.42
C ILE A 34 10.15 9.40 7.89
N ALA A 35 9.50 8.62 8.75
CA ALA A 35 8.96 7.32 8.40
C ALA A 35 7.72 7.42 7.48
N GLN A 36 6.86 8.43 7.66
CA GLN A 36 5.65 8.63 6.87
C GLN A 36 5.94 8.91 5.39
N ARG A 37 7.07 9.57 5.08
CA ARG A 37 7.51 9.76 3.68
C ARG A 37 7.66 8.44 2.90
N ARG A 38 7.92 7.32 3.60
CA ARG A 38 8.02 5.99 2.98
C ARG A 38 6.67 5.30 2.75
N ASP A 39 5.59 5.86 3.32
CA ASP A 39 4.23 5.34 3.12
C ASP A 39 3.57 5.90 1.85
N GLU A 40 4.09 7.00 1.32
CA GLU A 40 3.59 7.63 0.10
C GLU A 40 3.90 6.77 -1.14
N GLN A 41 2.86 6.40 -1.89
CA GLN A 41 2.97 5.65 -3.15
C GLN A 41 2.36 6.47 -4.28
N GLY A 42 3.20 7.15 -5.06
CA GLY A 42 2.80 7.98 -6.20
C GLY A 42 2.72 7.22 -7.52
N ILE A 43 2.22 5.98 -7.52
CA ILE A 43 2.25 5.12 -8.71
C ILE A 43 1.06 5.46 -9.61
N LYS A 44 1.33 5.67 -10.91
CA LYS A 44 0.30 5.79 -11.94
C LYS A 44 0.23 4.49 -12.72
N PHE A 45 -0.98 3.99 -12.93
CA PHE A 45 -1.23 2.75 -13.64
C PHE A 45 -2.10 3.01 -14.87
N ALA A 46 -1.65 2.53 -16.03
CA ALA A 46 -2.44 2.50 -17.25
C ALA A 46 -2.53 1.04 -17.72
N LYS A 47 -3.75 0.50 -17.74
CA LYS A 47 -3.98 -0.85 -18.25
C LYS A 47 -3.89 -0.83 -19.77
N TRP A 48 -3.06 -1.68 -20.35
CA TRP A 48 -3.02 -1.89 -21.80
C TRP A 48 -3.95 -3.03 -22.17
N GLU A 49 -4.84 -2.79 -23.13
CA GLU A 49 -5.75 -3.80 -23.67
C GLU A 49 -5.83 -3.67 -25.19
N SER A 50 -5.79 -4.79 -25.90
CA SER A 50 -5.94 -4.83 -27.37
C SER A 50 -5.01 -3.86 -28.12
N GLY A 51 -3.77 -3.70 -27.63
CA GLY A 51 -2.75 -2.83 -28.24
C GLY A 51 -2.93 -1.33 -28.01
N LYS A 52 -3.92 -0.90 -27.22
CA LYS A 52 -4.12 0.50 -26.86
C LYS A 52 -3.87 0.74 -25.37
N GLN A 53 -3.19 1.84 -25.07
CA GLN A 53 -3.04 2.30 -23.70
C GLN A 53 -4.40 2.79 -23.19
N GLY A 54 -4.87 2.19 -22.11
CA GLY A 54 -6.07 2.64 -21.40
C GLY A 54 -5.82 3.90 -20.57
N GLU A 55 -6.85 4.32 -19.84
CA GLU A 55 -6.81 5.51 -19.01
C GLU A 55 -5.71 5.45 -17.94
N LEU A 56 -4.96 6.55 -17.78
CA LEU A 56 -3.95 6.70 -16.75
C LEU A 56 -4.65 6.96 -15.41
N LYS A 57 -4.78 5.90 -14.60
CA LYS A 57 -5.34 5.99 -13.25
C LYS A 57 -4.22 6.22 -12.25
N LEU A 58 -4.35 7.28 -11.46
CA LEU A 58 -3.57 7.44 -10.24
C LEU A 58 -4.00 6.30 -9.31
N ILE A 59 -3.06 5.51 -8.82
CA ILE A 59 -3.36 4.55 -7.75
C ILE A 59 -3.52 5.40 -6.50
N GLU A 60 -4.76 5.66 -6.11
CA GLU A 60 -5.03 6.28 -4.83
C GLU A 60 -4.51 5.34 -3.73
N PRO A 61 -3.70 5.84 -2.78
CA PRO A 61 -3.32 5.04 -1.63
C PRO A 61 -4.62 4.68 -0.90
N GLN A 62 -5.05 3.41 -1.01
CA GLN A 62 -6.22 2.90 -0.30
C GLN A 62 -6.10 3.28 1.18
N GLN A 63 -6.98 4.19 1.62
CA GLN A 63 -7.02 4.69 2.99
C GLN A 63 -7.36 3.58 3.97
#